data_AF-A0A2D4G4Z8-F1
#
_entry.id   AF-A0A2D4G4Z8-F1
#
_cell.length_a   1.000
_cell.length_b   1.000
_cell.length_c   1.000
_cell.angle_alpha   90.00
_cell.angle_beta   90.00
_cell.angle_gamma   90.00
#
_symmetry.space_group_name_H-M   'P 1'
#
loop_
_entity.id
_entity.type
_entity.pdbx_description
1 polymer ?
#
loop_
_entity_poly.entity_id
_entity_poly.type
_entity_poly.pdbx_seq_one_letter_code
_entity_poly.pdbx_strand_id
1 'polypeptide(L)'
;LVVPTALRSRSGRAIINGNWAIDRPGRYEGGGTMFIYKRPNEISSTAGESFLADGPTNEILDVYMIHQQPNPGIHYEYIIPGPNTISSQVPLHRRPGKNAVISSI
;
A
#
# COMPACT_ATOMS: atom_id res chain seq x y z
N LEU A 1 3.15 13.70 18.77
CA LEU A 1 2.22 12.55 18.73
C LEU A 1 2.00 12.22 17.27
N VAL A 2 2.80 11.31 16.75
CA VAL A 2 2.66 10.79 15.40
C VAL A 2 1.40 9.97 15.31
N VAL A 3 0.72 10.23 14.21
CA VAL A 3 -0.48 9.57 13.71
C VAL A 3 -0.12 8.15 13.29
N PRO A 4 -0.63 7.10 13.97
CA PRO A 4 -0.45 5.75 13.50
C PRO A 4 -1.36 5.49 12.29
N THR A 5 -0.78 4.90 11.27
CA THR A 5 -1.44 4.21 10.16
C THR A 5 -1.76 2.79 10.59
N ALA A 6 -2.96 2.32 10.28
CA ALA A 6 -3.41 0.99 10.63
C ALA A 6 -3.74 0.18 9.38
N LEU A 7 -3.47 -1.12 9.44
CA LEU A 7 -3.72 -2.06 8.35
C LEU A 7 -4.68 -3.14 8.81
N ARG A 8 -5.75 -3.36 8.05
CA ARG A 8 -6.81 -4.31 8.39
C ARG A 8 -7.25 -5.10 7.16
N SER A 9 -7.53 -6.39 7.33
CA SER A 9 -8.24 -7.19 6.32
C SER A 9 -9.73 -6.81 6.28
N ARG A 10 -10.37 -6.96 5.13
CA ARG A 10 -11.84 -6.81 4.98
C ARG A 10 -12.66 -7.76 5.86
N SER A 11 -12.07 -8.89 6.30
CA SER A 11 -12.67 -9.78 7.31
C SER A 11 -12.79 -9.13 8.70
N GLY A 12 -12.12 -8.00 8.90
CA GLY A 12 -12.10 -7.26 10.13
C GLY A 12 -10.89 -7.52 11.01
N ARG A 13 -10.03 -8.48 10.63
CA ARG A 13 -8.77 -8.78 11.33
C ARG A 13 -7.78 -7.62 11.19
N ALA A 14 -7.31 -7.10 12.31
CA ALA A 14 -6.21 -6.14 12.33
C ALA A 14 -4.87 -6.84 12.09
N ILE A 15 -3.99 -6.18 11.32
CA ILE A 15 -2.65 -6.66 10.97
C ILE A 15 -1.60 -5.78 11.63
N ILE A 16 -1.73 -4.45 11.49
CA ILE A 16 -0.87 -3.44 12.13
C ILE A 16 -1.76 -2.36 12.75
N ASN A 17 -1.43 -1.94 13.96
CA ASN A 17 -2.07 -0.85 14.71
C ASN A 17 -3.59 -1.02 14.85
N GLY A 18 -4.02 -2.24 15.18
CA GLY A 18 -5.42 -2.58 15.42
C GLY A 18 -5.92 -2.18 16.80
N ASN A 19 -7.25 -2.15 16.97
CA ASN A 19 -7.90 -2.04 18.29
C ASN A 19 -7.42 -0.86 19.15
N TRP A 20 -7.14 0.30 18.53
CA TRP A 20 -6.64 1.50 19.22
C TRP A 20 -5.26 1.33 19.88
N ALA A 21 -4.54 0.25 19.57
CA ALA A 21 -3.19 -0.01 20.05
C ALA A 21 -2.16 0.36 18.99
N ILE A 22 -0.97 0.75 19.45
CA ILE A 22 0.18 0.97 18.58
C ILE A 22 1.17 -0.17 18.76
N ASP A 23 1.44 -0.85 17.66
CA ASP A 23 2.34 -1.98 17.59
C ASP A 23 3.81 -1.54 17.62
N ARG A 24 4.70 -2.48 17.95
CA ARG A 24 6.15 -2.23 17.89
C ARG A 24 6.66 -2.35 16.44
N PRO A 25 7.70 -1.62 16.03
CA PRO A 25 8.36 -1.88 14.74
C PRO A 25 8.73 -3.35 14.60
N GLY A 26 8.43 -3.97 13.45
CA GLY A 26 8.54 -5.42 13.31
C GLY A 26 7.94 -5.99 12.04
N ARG A 27 7.79 -7.31 12.00
CA ARG A 27 7.23 -8.06 10.88
C ARG A 27 5.83 -8.56 11.23
N TYR A 28 4.87 -8.32 10.35
CA TYR A 28 3.46 -8.63 10.55
C TYR A 28 2.90 -9.40 9.36
N GLU A 29 2.34 -10.57 9.61
CA GLU A 29 1.74 -11.40 8.58
C GLU A 29 0.28 -11.00 8.33
N GLY A 30 -0.11 -10.84 7.06
CA GLY A 30 -1.47 -10.50 6.68
C GLY A 30 -1.65 -10.39 5.18
N GLY A 31 -2.86 -10.61 4.70
CA GLY A 31 -3.21 -10.54 3.28
C GLY A 31 -2.33 -11.32 2.32
N GLY A 32 -1.79 -12.46 2.77
CA GLY A 32 -0.96 -13.35 1.96
C GLY A 32 0.51 -12.95 1.85
N THR A 33 0.95 -11.94 2.60
CA THR A 33 2.35 -11.47 2.57
C THR A 33 2.83 -11.05 3.96
N MET A 34 4.10 -10.65 4.02
CA MET A 34 4.76 -10.16 5.23
C MET A 34 4.99 -8.65 5.12
N PHE A 35 4.45 -7.90 6.07
CA PHE A 35 4.67 -6.46 6.19
C PHE A 35 5.84 -6.17 7.12
N ILE A 36 6.74 -5.29 6.70
CA ILE A 36 7.78 -4.70 7.53
C ILE A 36 7.28 -3.34 7.98
N TYR A 37 6.92 -3.22 9.26
CA TYR A 37 6.43 -2.00 9.88
C TYR A 37 7.57 -1.24 10.57
N LYS A 38 7.70 0.04 10.23
CA LYS A 38 8.73 0.95 10.75
C LYS A 38 8.06 2.17 11.38
N ARG A 39 8.50 2.48 12.60
CA ARG A 39 8.09 3.70 13.30
C ARG A 39 9.33 4.39 13.87
N PRO A 40 9.90 5.37 13.15
CA PRO A 40 11.01 6.17 13.64
C PRO A 40 10.63 6.94 14.90
N ASN A 41 11.59 7.17 15.79
CA ASN A 41 11.35 8.00 16.98
C ASN A 41 11.21 9.47 16.55
N GLU A 42 10.07 10.07 16.89
CA GLU A 42 9.71 11.46 16.56
C GLU A 42 10.72 12.50 17.08
N ILE A 43 11.41 12.19 18.18
CA ILE A 43 12.39 13.10 18.80
C ILE A 43 13.69 13.12 18.00
N SER A 44 14.04 12.02 17.35
CA SER A 44 15.33 11.84 16.68
C SER A 44 15.22 11.76 15.15
N SER A 45 14.01 11.78 14.58
CA SER A 45 13.78 11.61 13.16
C SER A 45 12.52 12.34 12.69
N THR A 46 12.60 12.94 11.52
CA THR A 46 11.46 13.49 10.78
C THR A 46 10.83 12.46 9.83
N ALA A 47 11.38 11.25 9.75
CA ALA A 47 10.85 10.21 8.89
C ALA A 47 9.48 9.73 9.41
N GLY A 48 8.53 9.61 8.49
CA GLY A 48 7.19 9.12 8.80
C GLY A 48 7.16 7.64 9.16
N GLU A 49 6.05 7.24 9.78
CA GLU A 49 5.71 5.83 9.94
C GLU A 49 5.44 5.18 8.57
N SER A 50 5.80 3.91 8.40
CA SER A 50 5.60 3.19 7.14
C SER A 50 5.43 1.69 7.35
N PHE A 51 4.75 1.04 6.41
CA PHE A 51 4.80 -0.40 6.23
C PHE A 51 5.02 -0.75 4.76
N LEU A 52 5.83 -1.78 4.51
CA LEU A 52 6.16 -2.27 3.16
C LEU A 52 5.97 -3.78 3.11
N ALA A 53 5.47 -4.29 2.00
CA ALA A 53 5.39 -5.72 1.72
C ALA A 53 5.87 -6.00 0.28
N ASP A 54 6.58 -7.12 0.10
CA ASP A 54 7.01 -7.58 -1.22
C ASP A 54 5.85 -8.16 -2.05
N GLY A 55 4.69 -8.39 -1.42
CA GLY A 55 3.52 -8.99 -2.06
C GLY A 55 3.69 -10.48 -2.36
N PRO A 56 2.84 -11.05 -3.25
CA PRO A 56 1.56 -10.48 -3.66
C PRO A 56 0.59 -10.42 -2.49
N THR A 57 -0.37 -9.49 -2.53
CA THR A 57 -1.54 -9.59 -1.66
C THR A 57 -2.58 -10.52 -2.27
N ASN A 58 -3.27 -11.31 -1.46
CA ASN A 58 -4.32 -12.23 -1.91
C ASN A 58 -5.71 -11.90 -1.35
N GLU A 59 -5.82 -10.83 -0.57
CA GLU A 59 -7.07 -10.25 -0.10
C GLU A 59 -7.01 -8.73 -0.18
N ILE A 60 -8.19 -8.09 -0.15
CA ILE A 60 -8.27 -6.63 -0.04
C ILE A 60 -7.91 -6.21 1.38
N LEU A 61 -6.98 -5.26 1.48
CA LEU A 61 -6.54 -4.65 2.73
C LEU A 61 -6.95 -3.18 2.76
N ASP A 62 -7.45 -2.75 3.91
CA ASP A 62 -7.83 -1.36 4.17
C ASP A 62 -6.73 -0.68 4.99
N VAL A 63 -6.31 0.51 4.54
CA VAL A 63 -5.37 1.39 5.25
C VAL A 63 -6.16 2.52 5.90
N TYR A 64 -6.02 2.66 7.22
CA TYR A 64 -6.61 3.72 8.00
C TYR A 64 -5.53 4.66 8.55
N MET A 65 -5.91 5.92 8.78
CA MET A 65 -5.04 6.92 9.39
C MET A 65 -5.81 7.69 10.45
N ILE A 66 -5.25 7.75 11.67
CA ILE A 66 -5.85 8.47 12.79
C ILE A 66 -5.12 9.80 13.01
N HIS A 67 -5.68 10.91 12.54
CA HIS A 67 -5.06 12.22 12.70
C HIS A 67 -5.75 13.07 13.80
N GLN A 68 -4.95 13.69 14.66
CA GLN A 68 -5.41 14.69 15.64
C GLN A 68 -4.79 16.09 15.40
N GLN A 69 -3.84 16.17 14.47
CA GLN A 69 -3.14 17.39 14.04
C GLN A 69 -3.38 17.59 12.53
N PRO A 70 -2.98 18.73 11.93
CA PRO A 70 -3.07 18.93 10.49
C PRO A 70 -2.51 17.72 9.73
N ASN A 71 -3.31 17.20 8.80
CA ASN A 71 -3.02 15.96 8.09
C ASN A 71 -1.73 16.10 7.27
N PRO A 72 -0.65 15.36 7.61
CA PRO A 72 0.62 15.44 6.89
C PRO A 72 0.57 14.79 5.51
N GLY A 73 -0.53 14.11 5.17
CA GLY A 73 -0.69 13.34 3.94
C GLY A 73 -0.19 11.89 4.09
N ILE A 74 -0.52 11.08 3.08
CA ILE A 74 -0.05 9.69 2.96
C ILE A 74 0.56 9.55 1.57
N HIS A 75 1.75 8.94 1.52
CA HIS A 75 2.36 8.49 0.28
C HIS A 75 2.24 6.97 0.20
N TYR A 76 1.80 6.47 -0.95
CA TYR A 76 1.69 5.04 -1.20
C TYR A 76 2.09 4.73 -2.64
N GLU A 77 2.68 3.56 -2.82
CA GLU A 77 3.07 3.01 -4.11
C GLU A 77 2.72 1.52 -4.12
N TYR A 78 2.23 1.02 -5.25
CA TYR A 78 1.91 -0.39 -5.42
C TYR A 78 1.99 -0.81 -6.89
N ILE A 79 2.05 -2.12 -7.11
CA ILE A 79 2.03 -2.74 -8.44
C ILE A 79 0.78 -3.60 -8.54
N ILE A 80 0.03 -3.46 -9.64
CA ILE A 80 -1.06 -4.37 -9.99
C ILE A 80 -0.50 -5.41 -10.95
N PRO A 81 -0.62 -6.72 -10.66
CA PRO A 81 -0.24 -7.76 -11.61
C PRO A 81 -1.03 -7.58 -12.91
N GLY A 82 -0.31 -7.44 -14.03
CA GLY A 82 -0.94 -7.44 -15.34
C GLY A 82 -1.51 -8.82 -15.68
N PRO A 83 -2.50 -8.92 -16.59
CA PRO A 83 -2.90 -10.22 -17.10
C PRO A 83 -1.67 -10.91 -17.72
N ASN A 84 -1.39 -12.15 -17.30
CA ASN A 84 -0.37 -13.00 -17.92
C ASN A 84 -0.83 -13.33 -19.35
N THR A 85 -0.59 -12.43 -20.30
CA THR A 85 -0.69 -12.76 -21.71
C THR A 85 0.55 -13.59 -22.06
N ILE A 86 0.46 -14.90 -21.83
CA ILE A 86 1.13 -15.83 -22.75
C ILE A 86 0.43 -15.61 -24.08
N SER A 87 0.87 -14.60 -24.82
CA SER A 87 0.39 -14.32 -26.17
C SER A 87 0.92 -15.43 -27.05
N SER A 88 0.12 -16.48 -27.20
CA SER A 88 0.18 -17.38 -28.34
C SER A 88 0.34 -16.52 -29.60
N GLN A 89 1.45 -16.71 -30.30
CA GLN A 89 1.83 -15.99 -31.50
C GLN A 89 0.65 -15.74 -32.46
N VAL A 90 0.31 -14.48 -32.76
CA VAL A 90 -0.32 -14.05 -34.03
C VAL A 90 0.16 -12.61 -34.35
N PRO A 91 0.50 -12.27 -35.62
CA PRO A 91 1.57 -11.32 -35.96
C PRO A 91 1.19 -9.84 -35.90
N LEU A 92 2.23 -8.98 -35.86
CA LEU A 92 2.16 -7.53 -36.03
C LEU A 92 1.23 -7.12 -37.19
N HIS A 93 0.05 -6.61 -36.87
CA HIS A 93 -0.68 -5.73 -37.76
C HIS A 93 -0.51 -4.28 -37.29
N ARG A 94 0.54 -3.62 -37.79
CA ARG A 94 0.62 -2.16 -37.78
C ARG A 94 -0.57 -1.60 -38.53
N ARG A 95 -1.16 -0.49 -38.05
CA ARG A 95 -1.48 0.73 -38.83
C ARG A 95 -1.96 1.89 -37.92
N PRO A 96 -1.89 3.14 -38.39
CA PRO A 96 -1.38 4.27 -37.63
C PRO A 96 -2.40 5.39 -37.38
N GLY A 97 -2.16 6.15 -36.30
CA GLY A 97 -2.60 7.54 -36.15
C GLY A 97 -4.02 7.76 -35.62
N LYS A 98 -4.12 8.27 -34.39
CA LYS A 98 -4.78 9.56 -34.02
C LYS A 98 -5.05 9.61 -32.52
N ASN A 99 -4.38 10.57 -31.87
CA ASN A 99 -4.75 11.36 -30.69
C ASN A 99 -5.67 10.71 -29.63
N ALA A 100 -5.07 10.29 -28.52
CA ALA A 100 -5.76 10.23 -27.23
C ALA A 100 -5.05 11.20 -26.27
N VAL A 101 -5.70 12.34 -26.02
CA VAL A 101 -5.32 13.27 -24.95
C VAL A 101 -5.69 12.60 -23.63
N ILE A 102 -4.71 12.37 -22.75
CA ILE A 102 -4.95 11.87 -21.40
C ILE A 102 -5.12 13.09 -20.49
N SER A 103 -6.36 13.36 -20.08
CA SER A 103 -6.63 14.23 -18.92
C SER A 103 -6.67 13.35 -17.68
N SER A 104 -5.79 13.63 -16.72
CA SER A 104 -5.82 13.05 -15.38
C SER A 104 -6.66 13.95 -14.46
N ILE A 105 -7.46 13.34 -13.59
CA ILE A 105 -8.04 13.99 -12.41
C ILE A 105 -7.16 13.61 -11.22
#